data_AF-A0A1V2JRH7-F1
#
_entry.id   AF-A0A1V2JRH7-F1
#
_cell.length_a   1.000
_cell.length_b   1.000
_cell.length_c   1.000
_cell.angle_alpha   90.00
_cell.angle_beta   90.00
_cell.angle_gamma   90.00
#
_symmetry.space_group_name_H-M   'P 1'
#
loop_
_entity.id
_entity.type
_entity.pdbx_description
1 polymer ?
#
loop_
_entity_poly.entity_id
_entity_poly.type
_entity_poly.pdbx_seq_one_letter_code
_entity_poly.pdbx_strand_id
1 'polypeptide(L)'
;MLTPTELSELDKRIGFRADELIAARAERCKAVPKVAGVGEGSIGIRGRPPKSIENPFYQFVGPTSRYGRYPEFALDVIEGVARLDWHDRPIGSGGKSVSLSVRKLAVILESLEKVTAEAVGQILLLAERHSQRYVKAIGIIIPYMLKARPKLLTDEMEGRFD
;
A
#
# COMPACT_ATOMS: atom_id res chain seq x y z
N MET A 1 -8.39 30.93 -29.84
CA MET A 1 -7.21 30.16 -30.28
C MET A 1 -6.01 30.83 -29.64
N LEU A 2 -5.19 30.10 -28.89
CA LEU A 2 -3.96 30.68 -28.33
C LEU A 2 -2.99 30.97 -29.46
N THR A 3 -2.29 32.09 -29.37
CA THR A 3 -1.23 32.46 -30.30
C THR A 3 0.01 31.56 -30.09
N PRO A 4 0.86 31.37 -31.10
CA PRO A 4 2.05 30.52 -30.99
C PRO A 4 2.99 30.93 -29.85
N THR A 5 3.05 32.23 -29.56
CA THR A 5 3.85 32.81 -28.47
C THR A 5 3.29 32.46 -27.10
N GLU A 6 1.96 32.56 -26.92
CA GLU A 6 1.28 32.19 -25.67
C GLU A 6 1.38 30.69 -25.38
N LEU A 7 1.38 29.85 -26.42
CA LEU A 7 1.62 28.41 -26.31
C LEU A 7 3.04 28.11 -25.80
N SER A 8 4.06 28.80 -26.32
CA SER A 8 5.45 28.61 -25.87
C SER A 8 5.66 29.06 -24.42
N GLU A 9 5.00 30.15 -24.01
CA GLU A 9 5.05 30.63 -22.63
C GLU A 9 4.37 29.66 -21.66
N LEU A 10 3.23 29.09 -22.07
CA LEU A 10 2.52 28.11 -21.28
C LEU A 10 3.33 26.82 -21.12
N ASP A 11 3.94 26.34 -22.21
CA ASP A 11 4.78 25.13 -22.21
C ASP A 11 5.99 25.31 -21.28
N LYS A 12 6.68 26.46 -21.36
CA LYS A 12 7.77 26.81 -20.43
C LYS A 12 7.31 26.83 -18.97
N ARG A 13 6.13 27.39 -18.70
CA ARG A 13 5.60 27.48 -17.33
C ARG A 13 5.20 26.11 -16.77
N ILE A 14 4.66 25.24 -17.62
CA ILE A 14 4.31 23.86 -17.25
C ILE A 14 5.58 23.05 -17.01
N GLY A 15 6.56 23.14 -17.91
CA GLY A 15 7.86 22.46 -17.78
C GLY A 15 8.57 22.83 -16.49
N PHE A 16 8.70 24.14 -16.20
CA PHE A 16 9.31 24.62 -14.96
C PHE A 16 8.63 24.06 -13.69
N ARG A 17 7.29 24.08 -13.65
CA ARG A 17 6.54 23.53 -12.50
C ARG A 17 6.67 22.02 -12.39
N ALA A 18 6.76 21.30 -13.51
CA ALA A 18 6.99 19.86 -13.51
C ALA A 18 8.37 19.53 -12.94
N ASP A 19 9.40 20.26 -13.35
CA ASP A 19 10.76 20.11 -12.85
C ASP A 19 10.86 20.43 -11.35
N GLU A 20 10.20 21.49 -10.88
CA GLU A 20 10.10 21.79 -9.44
C GLU A 20 9.46 20.64 -8.64
N LEU A 21 8.39 20.04 -9.16
CA LEU A 21 7.72 18.92 -8.50
C LEU A 21 8.57 17.65 -8.50
N ILE A 22 9.34 17.41 -9.58
CA ILE A 22 10.28 16.29 -9.68
C ILE A 22 11.46 16.51 -8.72
N ALA A 23 12.01 17.71 -8.64
CA ALA A 23 13.10 18.06 -7.73
C ALA A 23 12.66 17.92 -6.26
N ALA A 24 11.51 18.49 -5.89
CA ALA A 24 10.95 18.34 -4.55
C ALA A 24 10.65 16.87 -4.20
N ARG A 25 10.31 16.04 -5.20
CA ARG A 25 10.17 14.59 -5.02
C ARG A 25 11.53 13.91 -4.78
N ALA A 26 12.55 14.25 -5.56
CA ALA A 26 13.88 13.70 -5.40
C ALA A 26 14.48 14.02 -4.02
N GLU A 27 14.26 15.23 -3.50
CA GLU A 27 14.71 15.61 -2.16
C GLU A 27 13.99 14.86 -1.04
N ARG A 28 12.66 14.69 -1.15
CA ARG A 28 11.89 13.86 -0.22
C ARG A 28 12.34 12.39 -0.23
N CYS A 29 12.82 11.89 -1.37
CA CYS A 29 13.40 10.54 -1.49
C CYS A 29 14.85 10.47 -0.98
N LYS A 30 15.65 11.55 -1.06
CA LYS A 30 17.01 11.61 -0.51
C LYS A 30 17.06 11.70 1.02
N ALA A 31 15.95 12.10 1.65
CA ALA A 31 15.78 12.07 3.12
C ALA A 31 15.40 10.68 3.67
N VAL A 32 15.38 9.64 2.83
CA VAL A 32 15.38 8.25 3.31
C VAL A 32 16.80 7.95 3.81
N PRO A 33 16.99 7.50 5.06
CA PRO A 33 18.31 7.11 5.52
C PRO A 33 18.84 5.99 4.61
N LYS A 34 20.07 6.18 4.13
CA LYS A 34 20.83 5.28 3.28
C LYS A 34 20.82 3.87 3.89
N VAL A 35 19.97 2.97 3.39
CA VAL A 35 20.04 1.54 3.74
C VAL A 35 21.29 1.02 3.05
N ALA A 36 22.35 0.91 3.84
CA ALA A 36 23.57 0.25 3.45
C ALA A 36 23.27 -1.23 3.15
N GLY A 37 23.75 -1.68 1.99
CA GLY A 37 24.33 -3.01 1.79
C GLY A 37 23.51 -4.21 2.22
N VAL A 38 23.02 -4.94 1.22
CA VAL A 38 22.94 -6.40 1.27
C VAL A 38 24.29 -6.93 1.78
N GLY A 39 24.29 -7.53 2.96
CA GLY A 39 25.45 -8.14 3.58
C GLY A 39 24.98 -9.20 4.57
N GLU A 40 25.24 -10.46 4.22
CA GLU A 40 25.08 -11.60 5.12
C GLU A 40 25.82 -11.34 6.44
N GLY A 41 25.10 -11.53 7.55
CA GLY A 41 25.68 -11.67 8.88
C GLY A 41 26.15 -10.37 9.55
N SER A 42 25.31 -9.78 10.40
CA SER A 42 25.79 -9.25 11.68
C SER A 42 24.67 -9.10 12.70
N ILE A 43 25.01 -9.47 13.92
CA ILE A 43 24.17 -9.41 15.11
C ILE A 43 24.11 -7.96 15.60
N GLY A 44 22.89 -7.44 15.82
CA GLY A 44 22.61 -6.46 16.88
C GLY A 44 22.33 -5.01 16.47
N ILE A 45 21.05 -4.68 16.24
CA ILE A 45 20.43 -3.46 16.77
C ILE A 45 19.06 -3.86 17.34
N ARG A 46 18.87 -3.67 18.65
CA ARG A 46 17.67 -4.00 19.43
C ARG A 46 16.43 -3.30 18.87
N GLY A 47 15.64 -4.03 18.08
CA GLY A 47 14.32 -3.62 17.62
C GLY A 47 13.55 -4.84 17.13
N ARG A 48 12.22 -4.84 17.25
CA ARG A 48 11.37 -5.87 16.63
C ARG A 48 11.63 -5.83 15.12
N PRO A 49 11.95 -6.95 14.45
CA PRO A 49 12.16 -6.95 13.02
C PRO A 49 10.93 -6.36 12.31
N PRO A 50 11.13 -5.55 11.24
CA PRO A 50 10.03 -4.92 10.53
C PRO A 50 9.05 -6.00 10.06
N LYS A 51 7.77 -5.80 10.36
CA LYS A 51 6.72 -6.79 10.06
C LYS A 51 6.62 -6.95 8.54
N SER A 52 6.83 -8.17 8.08
CA SER A 52 6.66 -8.57 6.69
C SER A 52 5.54 -9.60 6.61
N ILE A 53 4.61 -9.43 5.68
CA ILE A 53 3.45 -10.30 5.49
C ILE A 53 3.42 -10.74 4.03
N GLU A 54 3.31 -12.04 3.78
CA GLU A 54 3.08 -12.58 2.43
C GLU A 54 1.63 -12.35 2.03
N ASN A 55 1.41 -11.88 0.81
CA ASN A 55 0.09 -11.63 0.25
C ASN A 55 -0.26 -12.72 -0.77
N PRO A 56 -1.05 -13.73 -0.38
CA PRO A 56 -1.44 -14.81 -1.28
C PRO A 56 -2.41 -14.37 -2.38
N PHE A 57 -2.99 -13.16 -2.28
CA PHE A 57 -3.93 -12.63 -3.28
C PHE A 57 -3.25 -11.79 -4.36
N TYR A 58 -1.93 -11.59 -4.26
CA TYR A 58 -1.18 -10.91 -5.31
C TYR A 58 -1.38 -11.64 -6.63
N GLN A 59 -1.66 -10.90 -7.71
CA GLN A 59 -2.05 -11.41 -9.04
C GLN A 59 -3.42 -12.09 -9.15
N PHE A 60 -4.03 -12.54 -8.05
CA PHE A 60 -5.37 -13.15 -8.06
C PHE A 60 -6.51 -12.13 -7.85
N VAL A 61 -6.22 -11.02 -7.18
CA VAL A 61 -7.16 -9.91 -6.96
C VAL A 61 -6.58 -8.63 -7.56
N GLY A 62 -7.39 -7.91 -8.35
CA GLY A 62 -6.97 -6.67 -9.00
C GLY A 62 -7.89 -6.30 -10.17
N PRO A 63 -7.71 -5.10 -10.77
CA PRO A 63 -8.59 -4.61 -11.84
C PRO A 63 -8.61 -5.51 -13.08
N THR A 64 -7.57 -6.32 -13.29
CA THR A 64 -7.44 -7.27 -14.40
C THR A 64 -7.92 -8.68 -14.04
N SER A 65 -8.20 -8.97 -12.78
CA SER A 65 -8.67 -10.29 -12.36
C SER A 65 -10.20 -10.39 -12.39
N ARG A 66 -10.73 -11.62 -12.42
CA ARG A 66 -12.18 -11.89 -12.40
C ARG A 66 -12.90 -11.21 -11.23
N TYR A 67 -12.22 -11.10 -10.09
CA TYR A 67 -12.79 -10.54 -8.86
C TYR A 67 -12.68 -9.01 -8.81
N GLY A 68 -11.95 -8.39 -9.74
CA GLY A 68 -11.73 -6.96 -9.78
C GLY A 68 -10.90 -6.44 -8.60
N ARG A 69 -10.77 -5.10 -8.53
CA ARG A 69 -10.08 -4.42 -7.43
C ARG A 69 -10.83 -4.55 -6.10
N TYR A 70 -12.15 -4.64 -6.16
CA TYR A 70 -13.04 -4.72 -5.00
C TYR A 70 -13.74 -6.09 -5.01
N PRO A 71 -13.06 -7.15 -4.55
CA PRO A 71 -13.62 -8.49 -4.58
C PRO A 71 -14.87 -8.59 -3.72
N GLU A 72 -16.02 -8.92 -4.32
CA GLU A 72 -17.31 -8.98 -3.62
C GLU A 72 -17.27 -9.92 -2.40
N PHE A 73 -16.56 -11.05 -2.49
CA PHE A 73 -16.43 -12.03 -1.40
C PHE A 73 -15.69 -11.52 -0.16
N ALA A 74 -14.97 -10.40 -0.27
CA ALA A 74 -14.09 -9.88 0.77
C ALA A 74 -14.28 -8.38 1.02
N LEU A 75 -15.17 -7.72 0.29
CA LEU A 75 -15.36 -6.28 0.38
C LEU A 75 -15.84 -5.86 1.77
N ASP A 76 -16.75 -6.64 2.35
CA ASP A 76 -17.25 -6.47 3.72
C ASP A 76 -16.12 -6.52 4.77
N VAL A 77 -15.20 -7.48 4.63
CA VAL A 77 -14.01 -7.62 5.48
C VAL A 77 -13.10 -6.41 5.32
N ILE A 78 -12.78 -6.02 4.09
CA ILE A 78 -11.88 -4.89 3.81
C ILE A 78 -12.47 -3.60 4.38
N GLU A 79 -13.77 -3.35 4.15
CA GLU A 79 -14.45 -2.18 4.68
C GLU A 79 -14.57 -2.19 6.21
N GLY A 80 -14.91 -3.35 6.79
CA GLY A 80 -15.01 -3.52 8.24
C GLY A 80 -13.68 -3.21 8.92
N VAL A 81 -12.58 -3.77 8.40
CA VAL A 81 -11.23 -3.50 8.91
C VAL A 81 -10.83 -2.03 8.69
N ALA A 82 -11.20 -1.43 7.55
CA ALA A 82 -10.91 -0.02 7.26
C ALA A 82 -11.56 0.94 8.29
N ARG A 83 -12.74 0.60 8.81
CA ARG A 83 -13.49 1.42 9.79
C ARG A 83 -12.97 1.32 11.23
N LEU A 84 -12.08 0.36 11.53
CA LEU A 84 -11.47 0.25 12.86
C LEU A 84 -10.65 1.49 13.24
N ASP A 85 -10.37 1.67 14.53
CA ASP A 85 -9.43 2.71 14.97
C ASP A 85 -7.98 2.23 14.81
N TRP A 86 -7.23 2.93 13.96
CA TRP A 86 -5.84 2.62 13.63
C TRP A 86 -4.83 3.52 14.32
N HIS A 87 -5.26 4.31 15.30
CA HIS A 87 -4.34 5.02 16.17
C HIS A 87 -3.64 4.07 17.15
N ASP A 88 -2.36 4.33 17.38
CA ASP A 88 -1.56 3.63 18.38
C ASP A 88 -1.78 4.31 19.74
N ARG A 89 -2.94 4.05 20.35
CA ARG A 89 -3.35 4.58 21.65
C ARG A 89 -3.90 3.46 22.54
N PRO A 90 -3.74 3.55 23.87
CA PRO A 90 -4.33 2.59 24.79
C PRO A 90 -5.86 2.65 24.74
N ILE A 91 -6.50 1.50 24.96
CA ILE A 91 -7.97 1.37 24.98
C ILE A 91 -8.54 2.31 26.05
N GLY A 92 -9.55 3.10 25.67
CA GLY A 92 -10.24 4.03 26.59
C GLY A 92 -9.58 5.40 26.73
N SER A 93 -8.47 5.69 26.04
CA SER A 93 -7.79 6.99 26.13
C SER A 93 -8.56 8.17 25.50
N GLY A 94 -9.72 7.91 24.89
CA GLY A 94 -10.43 8.89 24.07
C GLY A 94 -9.65 9.32 22.82
N GLY A 95 -10.34 9.98 21.90
CA GLY A 95 -9.77 10.51 20.66
C GLY A 95 -10.64 10.27 19.42
N LYS A 96 -10.33 10.97 18.34
CA LYS A 96 -10.98 10.76 17.05
C LYS A 96 -10.47 9.46 16.42
N SER A 97 -11.38 8.52 16.15
CA SER A 97 -11.07 7.34 15.36
C SER A 97 -10.69 7.75 13.95
N VAL A 98 -9.60 7.17 13.43
CA VAL A 98 -9.14 7.44 12.06
C VAL A 98 -9.23 6.15 11.25
N SER A 99 -10.25 6.10 10.41
CA SER A 99 -10.45 5.03 9.43
C SER A 99 -9.36 5.07 8.35
N LEU A 100 -9.02 3.90 7.82
CA LEU A 100 -8.17 3.78 6.64
C LEU A 100 -8.99 3.90 5.36
N SER A 101 -8.30 4.17 4.25
CA SER A 101 -8.95 4.19 2.94
C SER A 101 -9.06 2.76 2.39
N VAL A 102 -10.29 2.32 2.11
CA VAL A 102 -10.60 1.03 1.45
C VAL A 102 -9.86 0.92 0.12
N ARG A 103 -9.84 2.00 -0.67
CA ARG A 103 -9.09 2.06 -1.93
C ARG A 103 -7.60 1.81 -1.74
N LYS A 104 -6.98 2.41 -0.71
CA LYS A 104 -5.54 2.20 -0.44
C LYS A 104 -5.26 0.77 0.02
N LEU A 105 -6.16 0.15 0.79
CA LEU A 105 -6.06 -1.27 1.17
C LEU A 105 -6.15 -2.18 -0.06
N ALA A 106 -7.11 -1.94 -0.95
CA ALA A 106 -7.24 -2.68 -2.20
C ALA A 106 -5.99 -2.55 -3.10
N VAL A 107 -5.42 -1.35 -3.21
CA VAL A 107 -4.17 -1.11 -3.95
C VAL A 107 -3.00 -1.91 -3.37
N ILE A 108 -2.92 -2.06 -2.05
CA ILE A 108 -1.88 -2.88 -1.42
C ILE A 108 -2.08 -4.36 -1.77
N LEU A 109 -3.31 -4.87 -1.67
CA LEU A 109 -3.63 -6.27 -1.96
C LEU A 109 -3.39 -6.64 -3.43
N GLU A 110 -3.64 -5.74 -4.37
CA GLU A 110 -3.43 -6.01 -5.79
C GLU A 110 -1.97 -5.87 -6.23
N SER A 111 -1.19 -4.98 -5.60
CA SER A 111 0.12 -4.56 -6.12
C SER A 111 1.32 -5.18 -5.42
N LEU A 112 1.16 -5.69 -4.19
CA LEU A 112 2.29 -6.15 -3.38
C LEU A 112 2.21 -7.66 -3.12
N GLU A 113 3.21 -8.40 -3.57
CA GLU A 113 3.45 -9.80 -3.19
C GLU A 113 3.82 -9.91 -1.71
N LYS A 114 4.69 -9.00 -1.25
CA LYS A 114 5.17 -8.95 0.13
C LYS A 114 4.88 -7.58 0.74
N VAL A 115 4.08 -7.57 1.79
CA VAL A 115 3.57 -6.36 2.42
C VAL A 115 4.48 -5.97 3.58
N THR A 116 5.31 -4.95 3.34
CA THR A 116 6.18 -4.31 4.32
C THR A 116 5.83 -2.83 4.47
N ALA A 117 6.20 -2.21 5.59
CA ALA A 117 5.92 -0.79 5.80
C ALA A 117 6.64 0.10 4.77
N GLU A 118 7.81 -0.32 4.31
CA GLU A 118 8.57 0.34 3.26
C GLU A 118 7.84 0.27 1.91
N ALA A 119 7.47 -0.93 1.45
CA ALA A 119 6.77 -1.11 0.17
C ALA A 119 5.43 -0.36 0.13
N VAL A 120 4.68 -0.41 1.24
CA VAL A 120 3.44 0.35 1.39
C VAL A 120 3.69 1.85 1.37
N GLY A 121 4.75 2.31 2.04
CA GLY A 121 5.14 3.72 2.05
C GLY A 121 5.52 4.24 0.67
N GLN A 122 6.23 3.42 -0.12
CA GLN A 122 6.65 3.75 -1.48
C GLN A 122 5.45 3.84 -2.44
N ILE A 123 4.54 2.86 -2.41
CA ILE A 123 3.37 2.84 -3.31
C ILE A 123 2.36 3.94 -2.96
N LEU A 124 2.08 4.14 -1.67
CA LEU A 124 1.05 5.08 -1.23
C LEU A 124 1.58 6.49 -0.92
N LEU A 125 2.90 6.69 -1.04
CA LEU A 125 3.61 7.93 -0.69
C LEU A 125 3.29 8.38 0.75
N LEU A 126 3.39 7.43 1.68
CA LEU A 126 3.06 7.65 3.09
C LEU A 126 4.31 7.60 3.96
N ALA A 127 4.32 8.43 5.01
CA ALA A 127 5.32 8.32 6.08
C ALA A 127 5.19 6.97 6.80
N GLU A 128 6.32 6.46 7.30
CA GLU A 128 6.42 5.11 7.87
C GLU A 128 5.35 4.78 8.91
N ARG A 129 5.08 5.72 9.84
CA ARG A 129 4.04 5.55 10.88
C ARG A 129 2.65 5.31 10.31
N HIS A 130 2.32 5.92 9.18
CA HIS A 130 1.05 5.68 8.49
C HIS A 130 1.07 4.35 7.74
N SER A 131 2.18 4.02 7.08
CA SER A 131 2.36 2.75 6.38
C SER A 131 2.22 1.54 7.30
N GLN A 132 2.77 1.61 8.51
CA GLN A 132 2.65 0.56 9.53
C GLN A 132 1.19 0.24 9.89
N ARG A 133 0.29 1.23 9.87
CA ARG A 133 -1.15 1.02 10.12
C ARG A 133 -1.77 0.16 9.02
N TYR A 134 -1.44 0.44 7.76
CA TYR A 134 -1.89 -0.36 6.63
C TYR A 134 -1.32 -1.78 6.68
N VAL A 135 -0.05 -1.97 7.02
CA VAL A 135 0.55 -3.31 7.20
C VAL A 135 -0.18 -4.09 8.30
N LYS A 136 -0.50 -3.43 9.43
CA LYS A 136 -1.28 -4.05 10.50
C LYS A 136 -2.67 -4.45 10.01
N ALA A 137 -3.34 -3.58 9.26
CA ALA A 137 -4.67 -3.84 8.67
C ALA A 137 -4.66 -5.03 7.70
N ILE A 138 -3.70 -5.07 6.78
CA ILE A 138 -3.55 -6.18 5.84
C ILE A 138 -3.32 -7.51 6.56
N GLY A 139 -2.55 -7.49 7.65
CA GLY A 139 -2.37 -8.68 8.49
C GLY A 139 -3.65 -9.18 9.17
N ILE A 140 -4.67 -8.33 9.34
CA ILE A 140 -6.00 -8.75 9.78
C ILE A 140 -6.83 -9.21 8.58
N ILE A 141 -6.80 -8.48 7.46
CA ILE A 141 -7.61 -8.76 6.27
C ILE A 141 -7.30 -10.13 5.66
N ILE A 142 -6.02 -10.43 5.40
CA ILE A 142 -5.59 -11.65 4.68
C ILE A 142 -6.20 -12.93 5.27
N PRO A 143 -6.11 -13.23 6.58
CA PRO A 143 -6.67 -14.47 7.11
C PRO A 143 -8.19 -14.56 7.00
N TYR A 144 -8.92 -13.43 7.03
CA TYR A 144 -10.37 -13.44 6.82
C TYR A 144 -10.74 -13.59 5.35
N MET A 145 -10.02 -12.92 4.44
CA MET A 145 -10.17 -13.14 2.99
C MET A 145 -9.89 -14.59 2.61
N LEU A 146 -8.85 -15.20 3.21
CA LEU A 146 -8.54 -16.60 3.00
C LEU A 146 -9.70 -17.51 3.44
N LYS A 147 -10.46 -17.16 4.48
CA LYS A 147 -11.62 -17.96 4.90
C LYS A 147 -12.85 -17.72 4.01
N ALA A 148 -13.02 -16.51 3.50
CA ALA A 148 -14.17 -16.11 2.70
C ALA A 148 -14.03 -16.40 1.19
N ARG A 149 -12.84 -16.82 0.74
CA ARG A 149 -12.54 -17.03 -0.69
C ARG A 149 -13.47 -18.08 -1.34
N PRO A 150 -13.96 -17.84 -2.57
CA PRO A 150 -14.69 -18.84 -3.34
C PRO A 150 -13.85 -20.08 -3.65
N LYS A 151 -14.52 -21.20 -3.93
CA LYS A 151 -13.84 -22.45 -4.34
C LYS A 151 -13.00 -22.27 -5.59
N LEU A 152 -13.57 -21.64 -6.63
CA LEU A 152 -12.86 -21.33 -7.88
C LEU A 152 -11.55 -20.57 -7.63
N LEU A 153 -11.54 -19.57 -6.74
CA LEU A 153 -10.33 -18.84 -6.39
C LEU A 153 -9.32 -19.74 -5.65
N THR A 154 -9.80 -20.65 -4.81
CA THR A 154 -8.93 -21.62 -4.14
C THR A 154 -8.25 -22.55 -5.14
N ASP A 155 -9.01 -23.05 -6.11
CA ASP A 155 -8.50 -23.94 -7.15
C ASP A 155 -7.49 -23.21 -8.05
N GLU A 156 -7.79 -21.97 -8.46
CA GLU A 156 -6.87 -21.08 -9.21
C GLU A 156 -5.57 -20.83 -8.45
N MET A 157 -5.64 -20.52 -7.15
CA MET A 157 -4.47 -20.26 -6.31
C MET A 157 -3.60 -21.49 -6.06
N GLU A 158 -4.21 -22.68 -6.07
CA GLU A 158 -3.54 -23.96 -5.85
C GLU A 158 -3.12 -24.64 -7.16
N GLY A 159 -3.42 -24.03 -8.31
CA GLY A 159 -3.07 -24.55 -9.64
C GLY A 159 -3.87 -25.80 -10.03
N ARG A 160 -5.03 -26.03 -9.41
CA ARG A 160 -5.93 -27.12 -9.74
C ARG A 160 -6.86 -26.65 -10.87
N PHE A 161 -6.49 -26.96 -12.10
CA PHE A 161 -7.35 -26.75 -13.26
C PHE A 161 -7.97 -28.10 -13.63
N ASP A 162 -9.27 -28.27 -13.37
CA ASP A 162 -10.09 -29.34 -13.94
C ASP A 162 -10.55 -28.97 -15.36
#